data_AF-D8RG76-F1
#
_entry.id   AF-D8RG76-F1
#
_cell.length_a   1.000
_cell.length_b   1.000
_cell.length_c   1.000
_cell.angle_alpha   90.00
_cell.angle_beta   90.00
_cell.angle_gamma   90.00
#
_symmetry.space_group_name_H-M   'P 1'
#
loop_
_entity.id
_entity.type
_entity.pdbx_description
1 polymer ?
#
loop_
_entity_poly.entity_id
_entity_poly.type
_entity_poly.pdbx_seq_one_letter_code
_entity_poly.pdbx_strand_id
1 'polypeptide(L)'
;LLPPRSRAFEGKGTLVLDLDETLVYIKCERGCPFNCQCGEGDGFYVAKRPCVDDFLQLMAARFELVLWTASPQAYAEAALGLLDPEGRIFEHRLYRQHCVGGLKDISRLGRELNMVVVVDDQISNF
;
A
#
# COMPACT_ATOMS: atom_id res chain seq x y z
N LEU A 1 -7.21 -6.95 12.77
CA LEU A 1 -6.53 -5.66 12.54
C LEU A 1 -7.51 -4.69 11.90
N LEU A 2 -8.17 -5.14 10.84
CA LEU A 2 -9.25 -4.41 10.20
C LEU A 2 -10.55 -4.51 11.01
N PRO A 3 -11.41 -3.48 10.97
CA PRO A 3 -12.76 -3.56 11.50
C PRO A 3 -13.60 -4.59 10.70
N PRO A 4 -14.82 -4.93 11.18
CA PRO A 4 -15.77 -5.71 10.41
C PRO A 4 -15.97 -5.12 9.01
N ARG A 5 -16.08 -5.99 8.02
CA ARG A 5 -16.19 -5.62 6.61
C ARG A 5 -17.44 -4.77 6.37
N SER A 6 -17.30 -3.70 5.58
CA SER A 6 -18.44 -2.87 5.19
C SER A 6 -19.32 -3.62 4.17
N ARG A 7 -20.62 -3.29 4.12
CA ARG A 7 -21.56 -3.90 3.16
C ARG A 7 -21.15 -3.69 1.69
N ALA A 8 -20.39 -2.63 1.39
CA ALA A 8 -19.93 -2.36 0.02
C ALA A 8 -18.96 -3.43 -0.51
N PHE A 9 -18.33 -4.21 0.38
CA PHE A 9 -17.37 -5.26 0.04
C PHE A 9 -17.87 -6.67 0.34
N GLU A 10 -19.16 -6.84 0.67
CA GLU A 10 -19.76 -8.15 0.91
C GLU A 10 -19.59 -9.06 -0.32
N GLY A 11 -19.09 -10.28 -0.10
CA GLY A 11 -18.78 -11.24 -1.17
C GLY A 11 -17.54 -10.92 -2.02
N LYS A 12 -16.89 -9.76 -1.85
CA LYS A 12 -15.65 -9.42 -2.57
C LYS A 12 -14.42 -9.97 -1.84
N GLY A 13 -13.37 -10.32 -2.59
CA GLY A 13 -12.06 -10.64 -2.01
C GLY A 13 -11.39 -9.41 -1.38
N THR A 14 -10.38 -9.64 -0.55
CA THR A 14 -9.46 -8.61 -0.05
C THR A 14 -8.13 -8.74 -0.77
N LEU A 15 -7.63 -7.64 -1.34
CA LEU A 15 -6.31 -7.58 -1.95
C LEU A 15 -5.40 -6.71 -1.08
N VAL A 16 -4.41 -7.34 -0.46
CA VAL A 16 -3.40 -6.68 0.36
C VAL A 16 -2.21 -6.36 -0.53
N LEU A 17 -1.81 -5.10 -0.57
CA LEU A 17 -0.71 -4.61 -1.40
C LEU A 17 0.38 -4.01 -0.50
N ASP A 18 1.62 -4.43 -0.71
CA ASP A 18 2.79 -3.71 -0.19
C ASP A 18 3.05 -2.41 -0.98
N LEU A 19 3.95 -1.56 -0.48
CA LEU A 19 4.26 -0.25 -1.06
C LEU A 19 5.60 -0.24 -1.81
N ASP A 20 6.70 -0.44 -1.08
CA ASP A 20 8.07 -0.28 -1.58
C ASP A 20 8.44 -1.45 -2.49
N GLU A 21 9.04 -1.17 -3.65
CA GLU A 21 9.35 -2.15 -4.71
C GLU A 21 8.12 -2.94 -5.26
N THR A 22 6.93 -2.65 -4.75
CA THR A 22 5.65 -3.26 -5.15
C THR A 22 4.80 -2.30 -5.95
N LEU A 23 4.48 -1.11 -5.41
CA LEU A 23 3.69 -0.07 -6.08
C LEU A 23 4.54 1.13 -6.48
N VAL A 24 5.58 1.42 -5.70
CA VAL A 24 6.51 2.53 -5.92
C VAL A 24 7.93 2.10 -5.63
N TYR A 25 8.88 2.77 -6.26
CA TYR A 25 10.27 2.76 -5.88
C TYR A 25 10.63 4.11 -5.27
N ILE A 26 11.27 4.13 -4.09
CA ILE A 26 11.62 5.37 -3.41
C ILE A 26 13.14 5.44 -3.22
N LYS A 27 13.73 6.56 -3.63
CA LYS A 27 15.17 6.81 -3.53
C LYS A 27 15.42 8.12 -2.81
N CYS A 28 16.28 8.11 -1.79
CA CYS A 28 16.78 9.34 -1.17
C CYS A 28 17.99 9.84 -1.97
N GLU A 29 17.77 10.76 -2.92
CA GLU A 29 18.85 11.42 -3.64
C GLU A 29 18.63 12.93 -3.69
N ARG A 30 19.62 13.69 -3.20
CA ARG A 30 19.73 15.13 -3.46
C ARG A 30 20.02 15.31 -4.96
N GLY A 31 19.06 15.86 -5.72
CA GLY A 31 19.26 16.31 -7.11
C GLY A 31 18.87 15.32 -8.21
N CYS A 32 17.62 14.83 -8.21
CA CYS A 32 17.12 13.97 -9.29
C CYS A 32 17.01 14.69 -10.65
N PRO A 33 17.39 14.08 -11.80
CA PRO A 33 17.59 14.80 -13.06
C PRO A 33 16.37 14.87 -14.00
N PHE A 34 15.19 14.36 -13.62
CA PHE A 34 14.03 14.28 -14.53
C PHE A 34 12.71 14.52 -13.80
N ASN A 35 11.95 15.55 -14.23
CA ASN A 35 10.53 15.86 -13.92
C ASN A 35 9.91 15.14 -12.71
N CYS A 36 10.51 15.34 -11.54
CA CYS A 36 10.17 14.65 -10.31
C CYS A 36 9.27 15.53 -9.44
N GLN A 37 8.08 15.04 -9.09
CA GLN A 37 7.22 15.66 -8.08
C GLN A 37 7.72 15.24 -6.69
N CYS A 38 8.69 15.98 -6.18
CA CYS A 38 9.12 15.89 -4.79
C CYS A 38 8.10 16.63 -3.90
N GLY A 39 7.55 15.95 -2.89
CA GLY A 39 6.83 16.63 -1.80
C GLY A 39 7.80 17.49 -1.00
N GLU A 40 7.38 18.71 -0.61
CA GLU A 40 8.25 19.63 0.13
C GLU A 40 8.68 19.04 1.49
N GLY A 41 9.99 18.98 1.75
CA GLY A 41 10.53 18.78 3.09
C GLY A 41 11.85 18.02 3.18
N ASP A 42 11.97 16.87 2.52
CA ASP A 42 13.18 16.02 2.60
C ASP A 42 13.37 15.25 1.29
N GLY A 43 14.60 15.23 0.77
CA GLY A 43 14.97 14.79 -0.59
C GLY A 43 14.71 13.33 -0.98
N PHE A 44 13.45 12.91 -0.99
CA PHE A 44 13.00 11.62 -1.49
C PHE A 44 12.38 11.76 -2.89
N TYR A 45 12.80 10.88 -3.77
CA TYR A 45 12.25 10.64 -5.10
C TYR A 45 11.33 9.42 -5.02
N VAL A 46 10.09 9.56 -5.49
CA VAL A 46 9.12 8.46 -5.59
C VAL A 46 8.83 8.20 -7.06
N ALA A 47 9.24 7.04 -7.57
CA ALA A 47 8.86 6.54 -8.87
C ALA A 47 7.63 5.64 -8.74
N LYS A 48 6.56 5.99 -9.44
CA LYS A 48 5.39 5.12 -9.58
C LYS A 48 5.72 3.93 -10.48
N ARG A 49 5.30 2.72 -10.09
CA ARG A 49 5.41 1.56 -10.98
C ARG A 49 4.58 1.82 -12.24
N PRO A 50 5.07 1.47 -13.45
CA PRO A 50 4.29 1.66 -14.68
C PRO A 50 2.89 1.04 -14.56
N CYS A 51 1.88 1.78 -15.04
CA CYS A 51 0.47 1.38 -15.00
C CYS A 51 -0.14 1.21 -13.60
N VAL A 52 0.52 1.67 -12.52
CA VAL A 52 0.01 1.50 -11.15
C VAL A 52 -1.34 2.18 -10.93
N ASP A 53 -1.59 3.33 -11.56
CA ASP A 53 -2.86 4.06 -11.40
C ASP A 53 -4.03 3.28 -11.98
N ASP A 54 -3.89 2.80 -13.23
CA ASP A 54 -4.90 1.97 -13.88
C ASP A 54 -5.12 0.66 -13.10
N PHE A 55 -4.04 0.04 -12.64
CA PHE A 55 -4.11 -1.16 -11.79
C PHE A 55 -4.92 -0.89 -10.52
N LEU A 56 -4.58 0.15 -9.77
CA LEU A 56 -5.25 0.50 -8.52
C LEU A 56 -6.74 0.82 -8.74
N GLN A 57 -7.08 1.60 -9.77
CA GLN A 57 -8.46 1.90 -10.12
C GLN A 57 -9.25 0.64 -10.47
N LEU A 58 -8.68 -0.24 -11.31
CA LEU A 58 -9.33 -1.49 -11.70
C LEU A 58 -9.53 -2.44 -10.53
N MET A 59 -8.58 -2.50 -9.60
CA MET A 59 -8.66 -3.38 -8.44
C MET A 59 -9.59 -2.83 -7.36
N ALA A 60 -9.61 -1.51 -7.12
CA ALA A 60 -10.52 -0.87 -6.16
C ALA A 60 -12.01 -1.13 -6.47
N ALA A 61 -12.36 -1.26 -7.76
CA ALA A 61 -13.73 -1.61 -8.15
C ALA A 61 -14.12 -3.06 -7.75
N ARG A 62 -13.14 -3.97 -7.69
CA ARG A 62 -13.33 -5.43 -7.60
C ARG A 62 -13.03 -6.02 -6.23
N PHE A 63 -12.11 -5.41 -5.49
CA PHE A 63 -11.58 -5.89 -4.23
C PHE A 63 -11.71 -4.82 -3.15
N GLU A 64 -11.76 -5.28 -1.90
CA GLU A 64 -11.40 -4.43 -0.77
C GLU A 64 -9.87 -4.27 -0.76
N LEU A 65 -9.38 -3.08 -1.12
CA LEU A 65 -7.94 -2.81 -1.14
C LEU A 65 -7.41 -2.42 0.24
N VAL A 66 -6.36 -3.11 0.65
CA VAL A 66 -5.66 -2.86 1.90
C VAL A 66 -4.20 -2.59 1.56
N LEU A 67 -3.71 -1.39 1.89
CA LEU A 67 -2.27 -1.16 1.90
C LEU A 67 -1.71 -1.80 3.17
N TRP A 68 -0.69 -2.65 3.07
CA TRP A 68 0.05 -3.12 4.24
C TRP A 68 1.54 -3.06 3.98
N THR A 69 2.21 -2.04 4.53
CA THR A 69 3.65 -1.83 4.38
C THR A 69 4.41 -2.00 5.70
N ALA A 70 5.64 -2.52 5.61
CA ALA A 70 6.58 -2.56 6.72
C ALA A 70 7.30 -1.20 6.95
N SER A 71 6.98 -0.19 6.16
CA SER A 71 7.52 1.18 6.28
C SER A 71 6.81 2.01 7.35
N PRO A 72 7.47 3.05 7.92
CA PRO A 72 6.83 3.96 8.86
C PRO A 72 5.68 4.70 8.19
N GLN A 73 4.64 5.03 8.95
CA GLN A 73 3.47 5.73 8.41
C GLN A 73 3.82 7.05 7.72
N ALA A 74 4.61 7.92 8.34
CA ALA A 74 4.96 9.22 7.76
C ALA A 74 5.61 9.10 6.37
N TYR A 75 6.46 8.08 6.18
CA TYR A 75 7.08 7.77 4.90
C TYR A 75 6.05 7.26 3.87
N ALA A 76 5.19 6.33 4.27
CA ALA A 76 4.19 5.75 3.38
C ALA A 76 3.15 6.80 2.93
N GLU A 77 2.73 7.69 3.82
CA GLU A 77 1.78 8.76 3.49
C GLU A 77 2.35 9.73 2.44
N ALA A 78 3.67 9.98 2.43
CA ALA A 78 4.30 10.80 1.40
C ALA A 78 4.16 10.18 0.00
N ALA A 79 4.35 8.86 -0.12
CA ALA A 79 4.16 8.13 -1.37
C ALA A 79 2.67 8.03 -1.76
N LEU A 80 1.79 7.84 -0.78
CA LEU A 80 0.35 7.81 -0.99
C LEU A 80 -0.21 9.14 -1.47
N GLY A 81 0.41 10.27 -1.11
CA GLY A 81 0.08 11.57 -1.68
C GLY A 81 0.18 11.61 -3.22
N LEU A 82 0.98 10.73 -3.83
CA LEU A 82 1.15 10.60 -5.28
C LEU A 82 0.33 9.47 -5.91
N LEU A 83 0.01 8.41 -5.14
CA LEU A 83 -0.74 7.24 -5.59
C LEU A 83 -2.25 7.38 -5.39
N ASP A 84 -2.67 7.93 -4.25
CA ASP A 84 -4.05 8.04 -3.80
C ASP A 84 -4.29 9.42 -3.14
N PRO A 85 -4.14 10.52 -3.91
CA PRO A 85 -4.21 11.88 -3.38
C PRO A 85 -5.58 12.22 -2.76
N GLU A 86 -6.65 11.58 -3.22
CA GLU A 86 -8.01 11.77 -2.70
C GLU A 86 -8.34 10.83 -1.53
N GLY A 87 -7.49 9.85 -1.24
CA GLY A 87 -7.70 8.87 -0.17
C GLY A 87 -8.89 7.95 -0.41
N ARG A 88 -9.17 7.57 -1.66
CA ARG A 88 -10.36 6.80 -2.06
C ARG A 88 -10.04 5.41 -2.61
N ILE A 89 -8.76 5.11 -2.87
CA ILE A 89 -8.36 3.82 -3.46
C ILE A 89 -8.25 2.74 -2.37
N PHE A 90 -7.57 3.05 -1.27
CA PHE A 90 -7.33 2.09 -0.19
C PHE A 90 -8.36 2.27 0.93
N GLU A 91 -9.15 1.23 1.19
CA GLU A 91 -10.12 1.20 2.29
C GLU A 91 -9.43 1.20 3.66
N HIS A 92 -8.28 0.52 3.73
CA HIS A 92 -7.51 0.39 4.95
C HIS A 92 -6.02 0.52 4.66
N ARG A 93 -5.30 1.12 5.61
CA ARG A 93 -3.85 1.32 5.53
C ARG A 93 -3.21 0.81 6.82
N LEU A 94 -2.30 -0.15 6.67
CA LEU A 94 -1.54 -0.78 7.74
C LEU A 94 -0.05 -0.49 7.52
N TYR A 95 0.56 0.11 8.51
CA TYR A 95 1.98 0.47 8.52
C TYR A 95 2.79 -0.42 9.48
N ARG A 96 4.09 -0.14 9.60
CA ARG A 96 5.03 -0.86 10.49
C ARG A 96 4.49 -1.16 11.89
N GLN A 97 3.78 -0.24 12.53
CA GLN A 97 3.24 -0.45 13.89
C GLN A 97 2.21 -1.58 13.99
N HIS A 98 1.67 -2.05 12.87
CA HIS A 98 0.73 -3.18 12.81
C HIS A 98 1.44 -4.51 12.54
N CYS A 99 2.74 -4.50 12.26
CA CYS A 99 3.55 -5.70 12.09
C CYS A 99 3.98 -6.25 13.46
N VAL A 100 4.21 -7.55 13.55
CA VAL A 100 4.59 -8.25 14.79
C VAL A 100 5.97 -8.83 14.62
N GLY A 101 6.95 -8.32 15.38
CA GLY A 101 8.35 -8.77 15.20
C GLY A 101 8.90 -8.53 13.79
N GLY A 102 8.33 -7.58 13.04
CA GLY A 102 8.65 -7.30 11.64
C GLY A 102 7.77 -8.02 10.61
N LEU A 103 6.92 -8.96 11.04
CA LEU A 103 6.08 -9.76 10.14
C LEU A 103 4.67 -9.17 9.98
N LYS A 104 4.13 -9.29 8.77
CA LYS A 104 2.75 -9.02 8.38
C LYS A 104 1.92 -10.28 8.61
N ASP A 105 1.55 -10.52 9.87
CA ASP A 105 0.77 -11.69 10.27
C ASP A 105 -0.68 -11.62 9.71
N ILE A 106 -0.89 -12.23 8.54
CA ILE A 106 -2.18 -12.22 7.82
C ILE A 106 -3.30 -12.86 8.66
N SER A 107 -2.98 -13.80 9.57
CA SER A 107 -3.98 -14.42 10.45
C SER A 107 -4.69 -13.38 11.32
N ARG A 108 -4.04 -12.24 11.59
CA ARG A 108 -4.58 -11.14 12.38
C ARG A 108 -5.33 -10.11 11.55
N LEU A 109 -5.39 -10.23 10.22
CA LEU A 109 -6.01 -9.24 9.34
C LEU A 109 -7.47 -8.99 9.73
N GLY A 110 -8.21 -10.05 10.07
CA GLY A 110 -9.65 -10.00 10.34
C GLY A 110 -10.49 -10.20 9.08
N ARG A 111 -10.00 -11.05 8.17
CA ARG A 111 -10.67 -11.47 6.93
C ARG A 111 -10.51 -12.98 6.78
N GLU A 112 -11.45 -13.61 6.09
CA GLU A 112 -11.37 -15.04 5.76
C GLU A 112 -10.21 -15.28 4.79
N LEU A 113 -9.22 -16.08 5.21
CA LEU A 113 -7.94 -16.22 4.48
C LEU A 113 -8.10 -16.81 3.08
N ASN A 114 -9.13 -17.62 2.84
CA ASN A 114 -9.45 -18.15 1.50
C ASN A 114 -9.93 -17.07 0.51
N MET A 115 -10.20 -15.85 0.98
CA MET A 115 -10.63 -14.70 0.20
C MET A 115 -9.60 -13.56 0.24
N VAL A 116 -8.38 -13.83 0.72
CA VAL A 116 -7.29 -12.84 0.81
C VAL A 116 -6.21 -13.20 -0.21
N VAL A 117 -5.81 -12.21 -1.00
CA VAL A 117 -4.62 -12.28 -1.85
C VAL A 117 -3.64 -11.22 -1.37
N VAL A 118 -2.36 -11.56 -1.31
CA VAL A 118 -1.30 -10.63 -0.91
C VAL A 118 -0.29 -10.50 -2.04
N VAL A 119 0.12 -9.26 -2.32
CA VAL A 119 1.17 -8.93 -3.29
C VAL A 119 2.24 -8.11 -2.57
N ASP A 120 3.43 -8.66 -2.53
CA ASP A 120 4.59 -8.15 -1.80
C ASP A 120 5.84 -8.67 -2.50
N ASP A 121 6.90 -7.86 -2.58
CA ASP A 121 8.14 -8.25 -3.22
C ASP A 121 9.03 -9.12 -2.31
N GLN A 122 8.79 -9.12 -0.99
CA GLN A 122 9.62 -9.80 0.00
C GLN A 122 8.88 -10.91 0.75
N ILE A 123 9.29 -12.17 0.51
CA ILE A 123 8.73 -13.33 1.21
C ILE A 123 8.92 -13.27 2.73
N SER A 124 10.00 -12.63 3.20
CA SER A 124 10.31 -12.49 4.63
C SER A 124 9.36 -11.55 5.38
N ASN A 125 8.47 -10.86 4.69
CA ASN A 125 7.44 -10.04 5.33
C ASN A 125 6.32 -10.88 5.95
N PHE A 126 6.26 -12.21 5.74
CA PHE A 126 5.17 -13.07 6.19
C PHE A 126 5.64 -14.20 7.11
#